data_AF-A0A4Q7YM78-F1
#
_entry.id   AF-A0A4Q7YM78-F1
#
_cell.length_a   1.000
_cell.length_b   1.000
_cell.length_c   1.000
_cell.angle_alpha   90.00
_cell.angle_beta   90.00
_cell.angle_gamma   90.00
#
_symmetry.space_group_name_H-M   'P 1'
#
loop_
_entity.id
_entity.type
_entity.pdbx_description
1 polymer ?
#
loop_
_entity_poly.entity_id
_entity_poly.type
_entity_poly.pdbx_seq_one_letter_code
_entity_poly.pdbx_strand_id
1 'polypeptide(L)'
;MRLQPGQAAPAFTVTDFTGVSRSLSDYRGRKVLLSFYRYASCPFCNLRIHQLRQQAAVWEAKGLVMLAVFQSPAASILEYSAGETVEFPIIPDPEMTLYKTYGVESSWLAFAKSGLRAADIAKATAKGFLPGKVEGDMNRVPADFLIDEAGIIRTAFYGKDIGDHLATAAVEAFIAG
;
A
#
# COMPACT_ATOMS: atom_id res chain seq x y z
N MET A 1 -17.95 -2.73 -1.85
CA MET A 1 -18.05 -4.08 -1.23
C MET A 1 -16.64 -4.59 -1.02
N ARG A 2 -16.35 -5.16 0.15
CA ARG A 2 -15.02 -5.74 0.42
C ARG A 2 -14.81 -7.02 -0.39
N LEU A 3 -13.61 -7.17 -0.92
CA LEU A 3 -13.18 -8.37 -1.62
C LEU A 3 -12.85 -9.48 -0.62
N GLN A 4 -12.91 -10.72 -1.09
CA GLN A 4 -12.68 -11.92 -0.28
C GLN A 4 -11.64 -12.84 -0.93
N PRO A 5 -10.92 -13.64 -0.14
CA PRO A 5 -10.08 -14.69 -0.67
C PRO A 5 -10.84 -15.63 -1.62
N GLY A 6 -10.18 -16.07 -2.69
CA GLY A 6 -10.74 -16.91 -3.76
C GLY A 6 -11.33 -16.12 -4.93
N GLN A 7 -11.54 -14.81 -4.80
CA GLN A 7 -12.01 -13.97 -5.90
C GLN A 7 -10.86 -13.61 -6.86
N ALA A 8 -11.17 -13.46 -8.14
CA ALA A 8 -10.25 -12.83 -9.08
C ALA A 8 -10.02 -11.37 -8.66
N ALA A 9 -8.76 -10.95 -8.62
CA ALA A 9 -8.41 -9.55 -8.35
C ALA A 9 -8.96 -8.67 -9.49
N PRO A 10 -9.67 -7.57 -9.18
CA PRO A 10 -10.16 -6.65 -10.20
C PRO A 10 -9.04 -6.17 -11.12
N ALA A 11 -9.28 -6.23 -12.43
CA ALA A 11 -8.30 -5.75 -13.40
C ALA A 11 -8.20 -4.22 -13.33
N PHE A 12 -6.99 -3.71 -13.51
CA PHE A 12 -6.75 -2.29 -13.68
C PHE A 12 -5.59 -2.04 -14.64
N THR A 13 -5.57 -0.84 -15.21
CA THR A 13 -4.45 -0.26 -15.93
C THR A 13 -4.32 1.18 -15.48
N VAL A 14 -3.15 1.54 -14.95
CA VAL A 14 -2.88 2.84 -14.34
C VAL A 14 -1.48 3.30 -14.71
N THR A 15 -1.21 4.60 -14.60
CA THR A 15 0.14 5.13 -14.76
C THR A 15 0.78 5.26 -13.39
N ASP A 16 1.98 4.71 -13.21
CA ASP A 16 2.75 4.89 -11.97
C ASP A 16 3.36 6.30 -11.88
N PHE A 17 3.93 6.64 -10.72
CA PHE A 17 4.51 7.96 -10.48
C PHE A 17 5.70 8.30 -11.40
N THR A 18 6.28 7.30 -12.09
CA THR A 18 7.37 7.48 -13.06
C THR A 18 6.87 7.67 -14.49
N GLY A 19 5.56 7.62 -14.71
CA GLY A 19 4.94 7.74 -16.02
C GLY A 19 4.80 6.41 -16.78
N VAL A 20 5.12 5.28 -16.16
CA VAL A 20 5.02 3.96 -16.80
C VAL A 20 3.61 3.40 -16.60
N SER A 21 3.00 2.94 -17.70
CA SER A 21 1.73 2.22 -17.64
C SER A 21 1.92 0.86 -16.96
N ARG A 22 1.10 0.56 -15.97
CA ARG A 22 1.07 -0.69 -15.20
C ARG A 22 -0.31 -1.29 -15.25
N SER A 23 -0.40 -2.54 -15.69
CA SER A 23 -1.61 -3.33 -15.64
C SER A 23 -1.43 -4.51 -14.70
N LEU A 24 -2.49 -4.91 -14.00
CA LEU A 24 -2.41 -6.10 -13.12
C LEU A 24 -2.05 -7.37 -13.91
N SER A 25 -2.44 -7.43 -15.19
CA SER A 25 -2.09 -8.51 -16.11
C SER A 25 -0.59 -8.63 -16.40
N ASP A 26 0.18 -7.54 -16.25
CA ASP A 26 1.63 -7.54 -16.49
C ASP A 26 2.37 -8.44 -15.50
N TYR A 27 1.73 -8.76 -14.37
CA TYR A 27 2.26 -9.57 -13.29
C TYR A 27 1.71 -11.01 -13.28
N ARG A 28 1.05 -11.46 -14.37
CA ARG A 28 0.65 -12.87 -14.50
C ARG A 28 1.85 -13.79 -14.41
N GLY A 29 1.69 -14.92 -13.72
CA GLY A 29 2.82 -15.82 -13.43
C GLY A 29 3.69 -15.38 -12.25
N ARG A 30 3.37 -14.25 -11.61
CA ARG A 30 4.06 -13.73 -10.42
C ARG A 30 3.08 -13.50 -9.28
N LYS A 31 3.57 -13.58 -8.04
CA LYS A 31 2.81 -13.18 -6.86
C LYS A 31 2.81 -11.66 -6.75
N VAL A 32 1.73 -11.06 -6.26
CA VAL A 32 1.62 -9.61 -6.10
C VAL A 32 1.15 -9.27 -4.68
N LEU A 33 1.87 -8.36 -4.02
CA LEU A 33 1.39 -7.61 -2.87
C LEU A 33 0.87 -6.25 -3.35
N LEU A 34 -0.44 -6.07 -3.40
CA LEU A 34 -1.06 -4.78 -3.69
C LEU A 34 -1.44 -4.10 -2.37
N SER A 35 -0.81 -2.98 -2.05
CA SER A 35 -0.90 -2.32 -0.75
C SER A 35 -1.41 -0.88 -0.90
N PHE A 36 -2.48 -0.54 -0.21
CA PHE A 36 -3.14 0.76 -0.26
C PHE A 36 -2.76 1.60 0.96
N TYR A 37 -2.29 2.82 0.69
CA TYR A 37 -1.84 3.78 1.68
C TYR A 37 -2.82 4.97 1.77
N ARG A 38 -2.54 5.93 2.65
CA ARG A 38 -3.31 7.19 2.74
C ARG A 38 -2.73 8.19 1.74
N TYR A 39 -2.18 9.30 2.24
CA TYR A 39 -1.52 10.34 1.47
C TYR A 39 0.00 10.30 1.67
N ALA A 40 0.72 10.88 0.72
CA ALA A 40 2.18 10.81 0.62
C ALA A 40 2.91 11.41 1.85
N SER A 41 2.34 12.42 2.50
CA SER A 41 2.94 13.01 3.71
C SER A 41 2.54 12.31 5.01
N CYS A 42 1.89 11.14 4.95
CA CYS A 42 1.41 10.43 6.14
C CYS A 42 2.59 9.78 6.89
N PRO A 43 2.83 10.11 8.18
CA PRO A 43 3.93 9.53 8.95
C PRO A 43 3.91 8.01 9.03
N PHE A 44 2.73 7.42 9.23
CA PHE A 44 2.58 5.96 9.30
C PHE A 44 2.88 5.28 7.95
N CYS A 45 2.45 5.89 6.85
CA CYS A 45 2.69 5.35 5.52
C CYS A 45 4.18 5.43 5.17
N ASN A 46 4.84 6.56 5.43
CA ASN A 46 6.28 6.70 5.19
C ASN A 46 7.11 5.76 6.07
N LEU A 47 6.77 5.63 7.36
CA LEU A 47 7.43 4.65 8.22
C LEU A 47 7.29 3.23 7.68
N ARG A 48 6.11 2.86 7.16
CA ARG A 48 5.86 1.54 6.57
C ARG A 48 6.65 1.33 5.28
N ILE A 49 6.64 2.29 4.36
CA ILE A 49 7.41 2.23 3.11
C ILE A 49 8.90 2.10 3.40
N HIS A 50 9.41 2.89 4.36
CA HIS A 50 10.79 2.82 4.82
C HIS A 50 11.18 1.42 5.31
N GLN A 51 10.30 0.77 6.09
CA GLN A 51 10.50 -0.61 6.56
C GLN A 51 10.48 -1.62 5.42
N LEU A 52 9.56 -1.45 4.47
CA LEU A 52 9.37 -2.40 3.37
C LEU A 52 10.43 -2.27 2.27
N ARG A 53 11.10 -1.12 2.13
CA ARG A 53 12.06 -0.85 1.06
C ARG A 53 13.10 -1.95 0.87
N GLN A 54 13.75 -2.38 1.97
CA GLN A 54 14.76 -3.44 1.91
C GLN A 54 14.14 -4.82 1.68
N GLN A 55 12.95 -5.07 2.23
CA GLN A 55 12.26 -6.35 2.10
C GLN A 55 11.68 -6.54 0.69
N ALA A 56 11.22 -5.47 0.05
CA ALA A 56 10.64 -5.51 -1.28
C ALA A 56 11.64 -6.03 -2.31
N ALA A 57 12.91 -5.62 -2.25
CA ALA A 57 13.97 -6.16 -3.10
C ALA A 57 14.17 -7.68 -2.90
N VAL A 58 14.14 -8.13 -1.65
CA VAL A 58 14.25 -9.56 -1.30
C VAL A 58 13.03 -10.35 -1.78
N TRP A 59 11.84 -9.76 -1.68
CA TRP A 59 10.60 -10.40 -2.14
C TRP A 59 10.52 -10.46 -3.67
N GLU A 60 10.97 -9.41 -4.35
CA GLU A 60 11.05 -9.35 -5.81
C GLU A 60 11.94 -10.47 -6.34
N ALA A 61 13.11 -10.67 -5.74
CA ALA A 61 14.03 -11.77 -6.06
C ALA A 61 13.43 -13.17 -5.80
N LYS A 62 12.39 -13.26 -4.95
CA LYS A 62 11.64 -14.49 -4.67
C LYS A 62 10.33 -14.60 -5.47
N GLY A 63 10.13 -13.72 -6.45
CA GLY A 63 9.00 -13.78 -7.37
C GLY A 63 7.75 -13.01 -6.94
N LEU A 64 7.80 -12.21 -5.86
CA LEU A 64 6.68 -11.35 -5.43
C LEU A 64 6.92 -9.88 -5.75
N VAL A 65 6.00 -9.30 -6.53
CA VAL A 65 5.98 -7.87 -6.87
C VAL A 65 5.17 -7.11 -5.83
N MET A 66 5.74 -6.05 -5.28
CA MET A 66 4.99 -5.11 -4.46
C MET A 66 4.46 -3.96 -5.33
N LEU A 67 3.21 -3.56 -5.14
CA LEU A 67 2.61 -2.37 -5.74
C LEU A 67 2.02 -1.52 -4.60
N ALA A 68 2.45 -0.28 -4.49
CA ALA A 68 1.92 0.65 -3.49
C ALA A 68 0.96 1.65 -4.15
N VAL A 69 -0.26 1.76 -3.66
CA VAL A 69 -1.26 2.73 -4.14
C VAL A 69 -1.40 3.84 -3.10
N PHE A 70 -1.28 5.09 -3.55
CA PHE A 70 -1.48 6.28 -2.71
C PHE A 70 -2.62 7.11 -3.26
N GLN A 71 -3.39 7.72 -2.37
CA GLN A 71 -4.47 8.63 -2.75
C GLN A 71 -3.97 10.02 -3.16
N SER A 72 -2.65 10.20 -3.15
CA SER A 72 -1.94 11.41 -3.53
C SER A 72 -1.67 11.46 -5.03
N PRO A 73 -1.64 12.66 -5.64
CA PRO A 73 -1.17 12.82 -7.01
C PRO A 73 0.35 12.54 -7.11
N ALA A 74 0.81 12.25 -8.32
CA ALA A 74 2.22 11.94 -8.59
C ALA A 74 3.18 13.04 -8.07
N ALA A 75 2.80 14.32 -8.21
CA ALA A 75 3.61 15.44 -7.75
C ALA A 75 3.89 15.39 -6.23
N SER A 76 2.87 15.07 -5.43
CA SER A 76 3.02 14.96 -3.98
C SER A 76 3.80 13.70 -3.59
N ILE A 77 3.62 12.59 -4.31
CA ILE A 77 4.44 11.40 -4.11
C ILE A 77 5.91 11.74 -4.36
N LEU A 78 6.24 12.45 -5.44
CA LEU A 78 7.61 12.89 -5.73
C LEU A 78 8.16 13.85 -4.66
N GLU A 79 7.34 14.78 -4.16
CA GLU A 79 7.73 15.72 -3.11
C GLU A 79 8.10 15.00 -1.79
N TYR A 80 7.23 14.09 -1.33
CA TYR A 80 7.41 13.41 -0.04
C TYR A 80 8.26 12.13 -0.13
N SER A 81 8.50 11.59 -1.33
CA SER A 81 9.48 10.51 -1.55
C SER A 81 10.87 11.03 -1.90
N ALA A 82 11.07 12.34 -2.01
CA ALA A 82 12.36 12.95 -2.34
C ALA A 82 13.45 12.52 -1.33
N GLY A 83 14.26 11.53 -1.73
CA GLY A 83 15.32 10.93 -0.90
C GLY A 83 15.14 9.43 -0.59
N GLU A 84 13.95 8.86 -0.80
CA GLU A 84 13.70 7.42 -0.66
C GLU A 84 13.69 6.73 -2.02
N THR A 85 14.76 6.01 -2.35
CA THR A 85 14.79 5.12 -3.52
C THR A 85 13.98 3.85 -3.24
N VAL A 86 12.76 3.78 -3.76
CA VAL A 86 11.93 2.57 -3.72
C VAL A 86 12.11 1.76 -5.01
N GLU A 87 12.25 0.45 -4.88
CA GLU A 87 12.44 -0.48 -6.01
C GLU A 87 11.14 -1.14 -6.47
N PHE A 88 9.99 -0.56 -6.09
CA PHE A 88 8.67 -1.07 -6.45
C PHE A 88 7.77 0.05 -6.97
N PRO A 89 6.83 -0.25 -7.90
CA PRO A 89 5.92 0.76 -8.43
C PRO A 89 5.05 1.40 -7.35
N ILE A 90 5.00 2.74 -7.39
CA ILE A 90 4.02 3.53 -6.62
C ILE A 90 3.00 4.12 -7.59
N ILE A 91 1.73 3.85 -7.33
CA ILE A 91 0.58 4.25 -8.15
C ILE A 91 -0.12 5.43 -7.47
N PRO A 92 -0.15 6.63 -8.09
CA PRO A 92 -1.04 7.70 -7.69
C PRO A 92 -2.49 7.37 -8.10
N ASP A 93 -3.44 7.49 -7.18
CA ASP A 93 -4.89 7.34 -7.43
C ASP A 93 -5.70 8.45 -6.74
N PRO A 94 -5.51 9.73 -7.13
CA PRO A 94 -6.22 10.85 -6.52
C PRO A 94 -7.74 10.83 -6.78
N GLU A 95 -8.20 10.19 -7.85
CA GLU A 95 -9.63 9.99 -8.16
C GLU A 95 -10.29 8.86 -7.35
N MET A 96 -9.49 8.12 -6.56
CA MET A 96 -9.91 7.00 -5.72
C MET A 96 -10.52 5.84 -6.53
N THR A 97 -10.11 5.67 -7.78
CA THR A 97 -10.67 4.66 -8.70
C THR A 97 -10.30 3.25 -8.23
N LEU A 98 -9.04 3.01 -7.90
CA LEU A 98 -8.58 1.74 -7.36
C LEU A 98 -9.10 1.51 -5.95
N TYR A 99 -9.09 2.55 -5.09
CA TYR A 99 -9.65 2.44 -3.74
C TYR A 99 -11.11 1.95 -3.77
N LYS A 100 -11.95 2.54 -4.63
CA LYS A 100 -13.35 2.10 -4.82
C LYS A 100 -13.42 0.68 -5.37
N THR A 101 -12.62 0.37 -6.39
CA THR A 101 -12.60 -0.94 -7.06
C THR A 101 -12.23 -2.07 -6.10
N TYR A 102 -11.29 -1.83 -5.18
CA TYR A 102 -10.84 -2.81 -4.19
C TYR A 102 -11.59 -2.72 -2.85
N GLY A 103 -12.61 -1.87 -2.75
CA GLY A 103 -13.43 -1.72 -1.54
C GLY A 103 -12.66 -1.18 -0.34
N VAL A 104 -11.66 -0.33 -0.57
CA VAL A 104 -10.84 0.31 0.46
C VAL A 104 -11.55 1.58 0.95
N GLU A 105 -11.95 1.58 2.21
CA GLU A 105 -12.87 2.57 2.78
C GLU A 105 -12.20 3.48 3.82
N SER A 106 -12.92 4.54 4.18
CA SER A 106 -12.53 5.48 5.21
C SER A 106 -13.34 5.24 6.48
N SER A 107 -12.71 5.37 7.66
CA SER A 107 -13.38 5.14 8.94
C SER A 107 -12.84 6.06 10.03
N TRP A 108 -13.71 6.94 10.54
CA TRP A 108 -13.38 7.79 11.68
C TRP A 108 -13.14 7.00 12.97
N LEU A 109 -13.83 5.88 13.15
CA LEU A 109 -13.60 4.99 14.29
C LEU A 109 -12.19 4.37 14.22
N ALA A 110 -11.78 3.92 13.03
CA ALA A 110 -10.44 3.38 12.79
C ALA A 110 -9.36 4.47 12.96
N PHE A 111 -9.64 5.68 12.51
CA PHE A 111 -8.78 6.84 12.74
C PHE A 111 -8.60 7.14 14.24
N ALA A 112 -9.68 7.16 15.03
CA ALA A 112 -9.59 7.39 16.48
C ALA A 112 -8.73 6.33 17.20
N LYS A 113 -8.81 5.06 16.77
CA LYS A 113 -7.98 3.96 17.31
C LYS A 113 -6.49 4.14 17.05
N SER A 114 -6.10 4.97 16.09
CA SER A 114 -4.68 5.24 15.80
C SER A 114 -3.93 5.93 16.94
N GLY A 115 -4.64 6.61 17.84
CA GLY A 115 -4.05 7.16 19.07
C GLY A 115 -3.42 6.09 19.97
N LEU A 116 -3.79 4.82 19.80
CA LEU A 116 -3.19 3.69 20.50
C LEU A 116 -1.80 3.30 19.96
N ARG A 117 -1.38 3.85 18.81
CA ARG A 117 -0.09 3.54 18.16
C ARG A 117 1.03 4.50 18.58
N ALA A 118 1.12 4.84 19.86
CA ALA A 118 2.10 5.79 20.39
C ALA A 118 3.55 5.42 20.04
N ALA A 119 3.89 4.13 20.05
CA ALA A 119 5.22 3.65 19.67
C ALA A 119 5.53 3.88 18.18
N ASP A 120 4.55 3.69 17.29
CA ASP A 120 4.74 3.91 15.85
C ASP A 120 4.86 5.41 15.54
N ILE A 121 4.09 6.26 16.24
CA ILE A 121 4.23 7.72 16.16
C ILE A 121 5.63 8.14 16.59
N ALA A 122 6.11 7.65 17.74
CA ALA A 122 7.45 7.96 18.22
C ALA A 122 8.54 7.53 17.23
N LYS A 123 8.42 6.34 16.63
CA LYS A 123 9.33 5.85 15.59
C LYS A 123 9.31 6.72 14.33
N ALA A 124 8.11 7.11 13.86
CA ALA A 124 7.95 7.96 12.69
C ALA A 124 8.62 9.32 12.90
N THR A 125 8.35 9.97 14.04
CA THR A 125 8.97 11.25 14.42
C THR A 125 10.48 11.14 14.55
N ALA A 126 11.00 10.08 15.19
CA ALA A 126 12.44 9.85 15.32
C ALA A 126 13.15 9.64 13.98
N LYS A 127 12.41 9.18 12.96
CA LYS A 127 12.89 9.04 11.57
C LYS A 127 12.65 10.30 10.73
N GLY A 128 12.10 11.36 11.30
CA GLY A 128 11.82 12.62 10.60
C GLY A 128 10.54 12.62 9.78
N PHE A 129 9.71 11.57 9.87
CA PHE A 129 8.43 11.51 9.17
C PHE A 129 7.38 12.33 9.95
N LEU A 130 7.32 13.61 9.64
CA LEU A 130 6.36 14.55 10.23
C LEU A 130 5.11 14.69 9.34
N PRO A 131 3.94 14.96 9.92
CA PRO A 131 2.72 15.15 9.14
C PRO A 131 2.83 16.40 8.26
N GLY A 132 2.60 16.22 6.96
CA GLY A 132 2.52 17.30 5.98
C GLY A 132 1.11 17.51 5.43
N LYS A 133 1.04 17.85 4.14
CA LYS A 133 -0.21 18.12 3.42
C LYS A 133 -1.14 16.90 3.39
N VAL A 134 -2.36 17.07 3.91
CA VAL A 134 -3.41 16.06 3.81
C VAL A 134 -4.04 16.11 2.42
N GLU A 135 -4.07 14.98 1.74
CA GLU A 135 -4.70 14.81 0.43
C GLU A 135 -5.69 13.66 0.49
N GLY A 136 -6.82 13.76 -0.20
CA GLY A 136 -7.91 12.79 -0.09
C GLY A 136 -8.47 12.67 1.33
N ASP A 137 -8.89 11.46 1.70
CA ASP A 137 -9.53 11.21 3.00
C ASP A 137 -8.51 11.06 4.12
N MET A 138 -8.58 11.95 5.12
CA MET A 138 -7.74 11.85 6.32
C MET A 138 -7.96 10.54 7.06
N ASN A 139 -9.16 10.00 7.07
CA ASN A 139 -9.54 8.79 7.82
C ASN A 139 -9.50 7.52 6.96
N ARG A 140 -8.83 7.54 5.80
CA ARG A 140 -8.63 6.36 4.95
C ARG A 140 -7.91 5.26 5.73
N VAL A 141 -8.44 4.04 5.63
CA VAL A 141 -7.84 2.86 6.27
C VAL A 141 -7.05 2.07 5.21
N PRO A 142 -5.81 1.68 5.49
CA PRO A 142 -5.03 0.86 4.57
C PRO A 142 -5.68 -0.50 4.31
N ALA A 143 -5.31 -1.09 3.19
CA ALA A 143 -5.70 -2.45 2.83
C ALA A 143 -4.57 -3.10 2.04
N ASP A 144 -4.35 -4.39 2.24
CA ASP A 144 -3.32 -5.16 1.56
C ASP A 144 -3.92 -6.41 0.95
N PHE A 145 -3.52 -6.72 -0.28
CA PHE A 145 -3.99 -7.88 -1.01
C PHE A 145 -2.81 -8.73 -1.45
N LEU A 146 -2.84 -10.01 -1.10
CA LEU A 146 -1.93 -11.01 -1.66
C LEU A 146 -2.64 -11.69 -2.82
N ILE A 147 -2.10 -11.54 -4.01
CA ILE A 147 -2.66 -12.04 -5.27
C ILE A 147 -1.66 -13.07 -5.82
N ASP A 148 -2.15 -14.25 -6.18
CA ASP A 148 -1.32 -15.31 -6.74
C ASP A 148 -1.03 -15.13 -8.24
N GLU A 149 -0.25 -16.05 -8.78
CA GLU A 149 0.20 -16.08 -10.16
C GLU A 149 -0.94 -16.13 -11.19
N ALA A 150 -2.10 -16.66 -10.79
CA ALA A 150 -3.31 -16.74 -11.60
C ALA A 150 -4.16 -15.46 -11.49
N GLY A 151 -3.80 -14.52 -10.62
CA GLY A 151 -4.58 -13.32 -10.36
C GLY A 151 -5.69 -13.51 -9.33
N ILE A 152 -5.63 -14.55 -8.51
CA ILE A 152 -6.62 -14.82 -7.48
C ILE A 152 -6.15 -14.23 -6.16
N ILE A 153 -7.05 -13.53 -5.47
CA ILE A 153 -6.81 -12.99 -4.14
C ILE A 153 -6.71 -14.17 -3.17
N ARG A 154 -5.54 -14.35 -2.56
CA ARG A 154 -5.31 -15.30 -1.47
C ARG A 154 -5.46 -14.66 -0.10
N THR A 155 -5.27 -13.36 -0.01
CA THR A 155 -5.54 -12.60 1.21
C THR A 155 -6.12 -11.24 0.84
N ALA A 156 -7.24 -10.87 1.46
CA ALA A 156 -7.79 -9.52 1.45
C ALA A 156 -7.75 -8.99 2.88
N PHE A 157 -6.75 -8.17 3.20
CA PHE A 157 -6.56 -7.59 4.51
C PHE A 157 -7.05 -6.14 4.50
N TYR A 158 -7.96 -5.82 5.42
CA TYR A 158 -8.45 -4.46 5.63
C TYR A 158 -8.05 -4.05 7.05
N GLY A 159 -7.30 -2.94 7.17
CA GLY A 159 -6.76 -2.48 8.44
C GLY A 159 -7.84 -2.20 9.49
N LYS A 160 -7.46 -2.27 10.76
CA LYS A 160 -8.31 -1.90 11.91
C LYS A 160 -8.14 -0.44 12.31
N ASP A 161 -7.05 0.18 11.87
CA ASP A 161 -6.71 1.59 12.03
C ASP A 161 -5.84 2.07 10.85
N ILE A 162 -5.52 3.37 10.83
CA ILE A 162 -4.83 4.06 9.71
C ILE A 162 -3.35 3.68 9.52
N GLY A 163 -2.77 2.87 10.41
CA GLY A 163 -1.41 2.34 10.30
C GLY A 163 -1.36 0.80 10.29
N ASP A 164 -2.52 0.15 10.25
CA ASP A 164 -2.63 -1.31 10.32
C ASP A 164 -2.48 -1.94 8.93
N HIS A 165 -1.29 -2.46 8.64
CA HIS A 165 -0.99 -3.21 7.43
C HIS A 165 -0.74 -4.70 7.76
N LEU A 166 -0.88 -5.54 6.75
CA LEU A 166 -0.56 -6.96 6.80
C LEU A 166 0.88 -7.17 7.28
N ALA A 167 1.04 -8.08 8.23
CA ALA A 167 2.35 -8.41 8.79
C ALA A 167 3.28 -8.97 7.70
N THR A 168 4.56 -8.58 7.74
CA THR A 168 5.59 -9.04 6.77
C THR A 168 5.74 -10.56 6.80
N ALA A 169 5.59 -11.19 7.96
CA ALA A 169 5.62 -12.65 8.11
C ALA A 169 4.51 -13.34 7.30
N ALA A 170 3.33 -12.72 7.15
CA ALA A 170 2.27 -13.28 6.31
C ALA A 170 2.60 -13.16 4.82
N VAL A 171 3.26 -12.07 4.40
CA VAL A 171 3.78 -11.91 3.04
C VAL A 171 4.86 -12.96 2.76
N GLU A 172 5.80 -13.17 3.68
CA GLU A 172 6.86 -14.17 3.56
C GLU A 172 6.32 -15.60 3.49
N ALA A 173 5.32 -15.94 4.31
CA ALA A 173 4.64 -17.23 4.24
C ALA A 173 3.94 -17.43 2.89
N PHE A 174 3.31 -16.38 2.36
CA PHE A 174 2.69 -16.41 1.04
C PHE A 174 3.70 -16.58 -0.09
N ILE A 175 4.89 -16.00 0.02
CA ILE A 175 5.97 -16.20 -0.96
C ILE A 175 6.43 -17.65 -0.97
N ALA A 176 6.56 -18.28 0.22
CA ALA A 176 7.14 -19.61 0.38
C ALA A 176 6.22 -20.77 -0.03
N GLY A 177 4.89 -20.58 0.00
CA GLY A 177 3.89 -21.61 -0.35
C GLY A 177 3.44 -21.54 -1.80
#